data_AF-A0AAQ3C5G3-F1
#
_entry.id   AF-A0AAQ3C5G3-F1
#
_cell.length_a   1.000
_cell.length_b   1.000
_cell.length_c   1.000
_cell.angle_alpha   90.00
_cell.angle_beta   90.00
_cell.angle_gamma   90.00
#
_symmetry.space_group_name_H-M   'P 1'
#
loop_
_entity.id
_entity.type
_entity.pdbx_description
1 polymer ?
#
loop_
_entity_poly.entity_id
_entity_poly.type
_entity_poly.pdbx_seq_one_letter_code
_entity_poly.pdbx_strand_id
1 'polypeptide(L)'
;MSHTHYTDRWQHYQARAELAYTLDCFGDYLARMHGYPSAVAGFEAIYLYLCDKHHWPIAQTRAMEYDDIRLALALEMQGWSLPSEARVTS
;
A
#
# COMPACT_ATOMS: atom_id res chain seq x y z
N MET A 1 -13.44 31.03 -3.32
CA MET A 1 -13.00 29.65 -3.62
C MET A 1 -13.99 29.07 -4.63
N SER A 2 -13.52 28.50 -5.73
CA SER A 2 -14.38 27.98 -6.81
C SER A 2 -14.78 26.52 -6.59
N HIS A 3 -15.83 26.06 -7.27
CA HIS A 3 -16.24 24.65 -7.28
C HIS A 3 -15.09 23.72 -7.70
N THR A 4 -14.30 24.13 -8.71
CA THR A 4 -13.12 23.40 -9.20
C THR A 4 -12.10 23.10 -8.11
N HIS A 5 -11.84 24.04 -7.20
CA HIS A 5 -10.90 23.84 -6.09
C HIS A 5 -11.29 22.66 -5.18
N TYR A 6 -12.59 22.49 -4.92
CA TYR A 6 -13.05 21.38 -4.08
C TYR A 6 -13.04 20.05 -4.84
N THR A 7 -13.30 20.06 -6.14
CA THR A 7 -13.19 18.86 -6.98
C THR A 7 -11.75 18.35 -7.05
N ASP A 8 -10.78 19.23 -7.30
CA ASP A 8 -9.35 18.85 -7.36
C ASP A 8 -8.89 18.28 -6.00
N ARG A 9 -9.33 18.92 -4.91
CA ARG A 9 -9.03 18.46 -3.55
C ARG A 9 -9.66 17.09 -3.26
N TRP A 10 -10.90 16.87 -3.70
CA TRP A 10 -11.56 15.57 -3.58
C TRP A 10 -10.80 14.49 -4.34
N GLN A 11 -10.47 14.73 -5.61
CA GLN A 11 -9.71 13.78 -6.44
C GLN A 11 -8.36 13.41 -5.82
N HIS A 12 -7.67 14.39 -5.23
CA HIS A 12 -6.42 14.13 -4.52
C HIS A 12 -6.60 13.18 -3.33
N TYR A 13 -7.61 13.40 -2.49
CA TYR A 13 -7.88 12.49 -1.36
C TYR A 13 -8.34 11.11 -1.82
N GLN A 14 -9.13 11.05 -2.89
CA GLN A 14 -9.56 9.79 -3.47
C GLN A 14 -8.36 8.97 -3.96
N ALA A 15 -7.45 9.57 -4.72
CA ALA A 15 -6.24 8.90 -5.19
C ALA A 15 -5.36 8.37 -4.03
N ARG A 16 -5.26 9.13 -2.92
CA ARG A 16 -4.55 8.69 -1.71
C ARG A 16 -5.23 7.49 -1.04
N ALA A 17 -6.56 7.49 -0.97
CA ALA A 17 -7.32 6.37 -0.41
C ALA A 17 -7.18 5.12 -1.27
N GLU A 18 -7.25 5.27 -2.59
CA GLU A 18 -7.06 4.17 -3.56
C GLU A 18 -5.65 3.58 -3.47
N LEU A 19 -4.62 4.41 -3.35
CA LEU A 19 -3.25 3.94 -3.14
C LEU A 19 -3.11 3.18 -1.82
N ALA A 20 -3.60 3.73 -0.71
CA ALA A 20 -3.52 3.09 0.59
C ALA A 20 -4.21 1.71 0.58
N TYR A 21 -5.40 1.63 -0.01
CA TYR A 21 -6.14 0.37 -0.13
C TYR A 21 -5.40 -0.66 -1.02
N THR A 22 -4.83 -0.20 -2.13
CA THR A 22 -4.05 -1.06 -3.04
C THR A 22 -2.82 -1.64 -2.32
N LEU A 23 -2.10 -0.81 -1.56
CA LEU A 23 -0.96 -1.26 -0.77
C LEU A 23 -1.39 -2.25 0.32
N ASP A 24 -2.48 -1.99 1.03
CA ASP A 24 -2.97 -2.90 2.06
C ASP A 24 -3.29 -4.29 1.47
N CYS A 25 -3.99 -4.33 0.34
CA CYS A 25 -4.25 -5.58 -0.38
C CYS A 25 -2.96 -6.26 -0.89
N PHE A 26 -1.96 -5.48 -1.30
CA PHE A 26 -0.65 -6.01 -1.68
C PHE A 26 0.10 -6.61 -0.48
N GLY A 27 -0.05 -6.02 0.70
CA GLY A 27 0.46 -6.56 1.95
C GLY A 27 -0.10 -7.94 2.27
N ASP A 28 -1.40 -8.15 2.06
CA ASP A 28 -2.01 -9.49 2.20
C ASP A 28 -1.41 -10.50 1.21
N TYR A 29 -1.12 -10.07 -0.01
CA TYR A 29 -0.43 -10.90 -1.00
C TYR A 29 1.00 -11.25 -0.54
N LEU A 30 1.77 -10.28 -0.05
CA LEU A 30 3.10 -10.52 0.50
C LEU A 30 3.07 -11.49 1.69
N ALA A 31 2.13 -11.30 2.62
CA ALA A 31 1.97 -12.19 3.78
C ALA A 31 1.78 -13.65 3.36
N ARG A 32 0.93 -13.88 2.35
CA ARG A 32 0.71 -15.23 1.79
C ARG A 32 1.94 -15.78 1.09
N MET A 33 2.62 -14.96 0.28
CA MET A 33 3.83 -15.37 -0.45
C MET A 33 4.98 -15.75 0.49
N HIS A 34 5.15 -15.00 1.58
CA HIS A 34 6.24 -15.19 2.54
C HIS A 34 5.86 -16.10 3.73
N GLY A 35 4.63 -16.62 3.77
CA GLY A 35 4.18 -17.53 4.82
C GLY A 35 4.10 -16.87 6.21
N TYR A 36 3.76 -15.59 6.27
CA TYR A 36 3.62 -14.88 7.53
C TYR A 36 2.41 -15.39 8.35
N PRO A 37 2.44 -15.29 9.70
CA PRO A 37 1.29 -15.62 10.53
C PRO A 37 0.06 -14.81 10.12
N SER A 38 -1.14 -15.35 10.33
CA SER A 38 -2.40 -14.68 9.95
C SER A 38 -2.63 -13.31 10.63
N ALA A 39 -1.93 -13.04 11.73
CA ALA A 39 -1.94 -11.73 12.39
C ALA A 39 -1.08 -10.66 11.68
N VAL A 40 -0.22 -11.05 10.73
CA VAL A 40 0.64 -10.17 9.95
C VAL A 40 0.05 -10.09 8.53
N ALA A 41 -0.75 -9.06 8.32
CA ALA A 41 -1.53 -8.82 7.11
C ALA A 41 -1.44 -7.34 6.74
N GLY A 42 -1.89 -6.97 5.54
CA GLY A 42 -1.95 -5.58 5.13
C GLY A 42 -0.61 -4.84 5.26
N PHE A 43 -0.69 -3.61 5.75
CA PHE A 43 0.50 -2.80 6.02
C PHE A 43 1.52 -3.44 6.98
N GLU A 44 1.11 -4.25 7.96
CA GLU A 44 2.09 -4.90 8.85
C GLU A 44 2.98 -5.89 8.09
N ALA A 45 2.42 -6.58 7.09
CA ALA A 45 3.20 -7.43 6.19
C ALA A 45 4.15 -6.61 5.30
N ILE A 46 3.70 -5.45 4.80
CA ILE A 46 4.57 -4.52 4.06
C ILE A 46 5.75 -4.07 4.91
N TYR A 47 5.49 -3.59 6.13
CA TYR A 47 6.56 -3.06 6.98
C TYR A 47 7.57 -4.13 7.35
N LEU A 48 7.10 -5.34 7.66
CA LEU A 48 7.97 -6.48 7.95
C LEU A 48 8.81 -6.88 6.73
N TYR A 49 8.19 -6.94 5.54
CA TYR A 49 8.89 -7.24 4.29
C TYR A 49 9.99 -6.21 3.98
N LEU A 50 9.68 -4.91 4.11
CA LEU A 50 10.65 -3.84 3.86
C LEU A 50 11.81 -3.87 4.87
N CYS A 51 11.53 -4.17 6.14
CA CYS A 51 12.55 -4.37 7.14
C CYS A 51 13.49 -5.53 6.80
N ASP A 52 12.95 -6.67 6.40
CA ASP A 52 13.75 -7.85 6.05
C ASP A 52 14.59 -7.61 4.78
N LYS A 53 13.97 -7.08 3.72
CA LYS A 53 14.62 -6.83 2.43
C LYS A 53 15.72 -5.77 2.51
N HIS A 54 15.41 -4.62 3.11
CA HIS A 54 16.30 -3.45 3.10
C HIS A 54 17.08 -3.25 4.40
N HIS A 55 16.85 -4.09 5.42
CA HIS A 55 17.45 -3.98 6.74
C HIS A 55 17.16 -2.62 7.42
N TRP A 56 16.05 -1.99 7.06
CA TRP A 56 15.62 -0.73 7.67
C TRP A 56 14.92 -0.96 9.01
N PRO A 57 15.05 -0.05 9.98
CA PRO A 57 14.30 -0.12 11.23
C PRO A 57 12.78 -0.08 11.00
N ILE A 58 12.03 -0.87 11.77
CA ILE A 58 10.56 -0.90 11.68
C ILE A 58 9.91 0.46 11.94
N ALA A 59 10.53 1.28 12.79
CA ALA A 59 10.06 2.64 13.04
C ALA A 59 10.21 3.55 11.81
N GLN A 60 11.26 3.34 11.01
CA GLN A 60 11.47 4.07 9.76
C GLN A 60 10.44 3.63 8.72
N THR A 61 10.23 2.32 8.53
CA THR A 61 9.26 1.82 7.53
C THR A 61 7.84 2.26 7.85
N ARG A 62 7.44 2.26 9.14
CA ARG A 62 6.13 2.77 9.60
C ARG A 62 5.94 4.28 9.45
N ALA A 63 7.03 5.04 9.31
CA ALA A 63 6.99 6.49 9.13
C ALA A 63 6.97 6.91 7.65
N MET A 64 7.08 5.95 6.71
CA MET A 64 7.09 6.25 5.28
C MET A 64 5.70 6.68 4.80
N GLU A 65 5.66 7.67 3.91
CA GLU A 65 4.45 8.01 3.18
C GLU A 65 4.08 6.91 2.17
N TYR A 66 2.81 6.81 1.80
CA TYR A 66 2.34 5.75 0.91
C TYR A 66 3.01 5.76 -0.47
N ASP A 67 3.34 6.94 -1.01
CA ASP A 67 4.07 7.06 -2.27
C ASP A 67 5.50 6.50 -2.18
N ASP A 68 6.17 6.70 -1.04
CA ASP A 68 7.51 6.16 -0.81
C ASP A 68 7.46 4.65 -0.62
N ILE A 69 6.44 4.13 0.07
CA ILE A 69 6.19 2.69 0.18
C ILE A 69 5.96 2.09 -1.20
N ARG A 70 5.11 2.71 -2.03
CA ARG A 70 4.85 2.29 -3.41
C ARG A 70 6.13 2.28 -4.24
N LEU A 71 6.99 3.28 -4.07
CA LEU A 71 8.28 3.35 -4.76
C LEU A 71 9.22 2.22 -4.32
N ALA A 72 9.32 1.97 -3.02
CA ALA A 72 10.16 0.90 -2.47
C ALA A 72 9.73 -0.50 -2.93
N LEU A 73 8.43 -0.67 -3.20
CA LEU A 73 7.80 -1.91 -3.66
C LEU A 73 7.58 -1.97 -5.18
N ALA A 74 8.08 -0.99 -5.95
CA ALA A 74 7.71 -0.85 -7.36
C ALA A 74 8.06 -2.08 -8.23
N LEU A 75 9.15 -2.78 -7.87
CA LEU A 75 9.56 -4.01 -8.56
C LEU A 75 8.70 -5.21 -8.16
N GLU A 76 8.36 -5.33 -6.88
CA GLU A 76 7.53 -6.41 -6.36
C GLU A 76 6.09 -6.31 -6.85
N MET A 77 5.59 -5.09 -7.01
CA MET A 77 4.26 -4.84 -7.56
C MET A 77 4.20 -5.02 -9.07
N GLN A 78 5.34 -5.25 -9.75
CA GLN A 78 5.36 -5.44 -11.19
C GLN A 78 4.60 -6.71 -11.58
N GLY A 79 3.54 -6.55 -12.38
CA GLY A 79 2.69 -7.67 -12.81
C GLY A 79 1.67 -8.12 -11.77
N TRP A 80 1.68 -7.52 -10.58
CA TRP A 80 0.61 -7.71 -9.61
C TRP A 80 -0.56 -6.77 -9.89
N SER A 81 -1.78 -7.23 -9.63
CA SER A 81 -3.00 -6.43 -9.74
C SER A 81 -3.98 -6.82 -8.66
N LEU A 82 -4.87 -5.91 -8.29
CA LEU A 82 -5.92 -6.21 -7.32
C LEU A 82 -6.75 -7.43 -7.77
N PRO A 83 -6.94 -8.42 -6.88
CA PRO A 83 -7.87 -9.53 -7.10
C PRO A 83 -9.25 -9.00 -7.46
N SER A 84 -10.01 -9.75 -8.25
CA SER A 84 -11.37 -9.37 -8.69
C SER A 84 -12.27 -8.94 -7.54
N GLU A 85 -12.23 -9.69 -6.45
CA GLU A 85 -13.00 -9.53 -5.22
C GLU A 85 -12.59 -8.29 -4.39
N ALA A 86 -11.38 -7.78 -4.60
CA ALA A 86 -10.87 -6.58 -3.94
C ALA A 86 -11.09 -5.31 -4.79
N ARG A 87 -11.64 -5.43 -6.00
CA ARG A 87 -11.93 -4.25 -6.83
C ARG A 87 -13.17 -3.56 -6.31
N VAL A 88 -12.98 -2.42 -5.66
CA VAL A 88 -14.08 -1.53 -5.26
C VAL A 88 -14.49 -0.71 -6.48
N THR A 89 -15.65 -1.00 -7.06
CA THR A 89 -16.28 -0.10 -8.03
C THR A 89 -16.95 1.04 -7.27
N SER A 90 -16.38 2.23 -7.34
CA SER A 90 -17.01 3.50 -6.93
C SER A 90 -18.14 3.89 -7.86
#